data_AF-A0A945DDI6-F1
#
_entry.id   AF-A0A945DDI6-F1
#
_cell.length_a   1.000
_cell.length_b   1.000
_cell.length_c   1.000
_cell.angle_alpha   90.00
_cell.angle_beta   90.00
_cell.angle_gamma   90.00
#
_symmetry.space_group_name_H-M   'P 1'
#
loop_
_entity.id
_entity.type
_entity.pdbx_description
1 polymer ?
#
loop_
_entity_poly.entity_id
_entity_poly.type
_entity_poly.pdbx_seq_one_letter_code
_entity_poly.pdbx_strand_id
1 'polypeptide(L)' 'MSIINIKQTEKVKVLLRLLDNQENIEVACSKAGLDIQSTKEFLSFK' A
#
# COMPACT_ATOMS: atom_id res chain seq x y z
N MET A 1 4.92 -17.91 -11.71
CA MET A 1 5.46 -17.03 -10.65
C MET A 1 6.14 -15.84 -11.32
N SER A 2 5.48 -14.69 -11.34
CA SER A 2 5.95 -13.53 -12.12
C SER A 2 6.60 -12.51 -11.20
N ILE A 3 7.81 -12.05 -11.57
CA ILE A 3 8.63 -11.06 -10.84
C ILE A 3 7.85 -9.76 -10.53
N ILE A 4 6.84 -9.46 -11.34
CA ILE A 4 5.92 -8.32 -11.21
C ILE A 4 5.12 -8.39 -9.89
N ASN A 5 4.67 -9.57 -9.49
CA ASN A 5 3.92 -9.77 -8.24
C ASN A 5 4.80 -9.53 -7.00
N ILE A 6 6.08 -9.90 -7.06
CA ILE A 6 7.02 -9.72 -5.94
C ILE A 6 7.14 -8.23 -5.60
N LYS A 7 7.29 -7.35 -6.60
CA LYS A 7 7.36 -5.90 -6.39
C LYS A 7 6.08 -5.32 -5.79
N GLN A 8 4.91 -5.82 -6.19
CA GLN A 8 3.64 -5.36 -5.60
C GLN A 8 3.50 -5.80 -4.14
N THR A 9 3.84 -7.05 -3.82
CA THR A 9 3.79 -7.55 -2.44
C THR A 9 4.69 -6.73 -1.51
N GLU A 10 5.89 -6.34 -1.95
CA GLU A 10 6.79 -5.50 -1.16
C GLU A 10 6.19 -4.11 -0.88
N LYS A 11 5.55 -3.48 -1.88
CA LYS A 11 4.85 -2.20 -1.68
C LYS A 11 3.70 -2.31 -0.66
N VAL A 12 2.91 -3.38 -0.74
CA VAL A 12 1.81 -3.63 0.22
C VAL A 12 2.35 -3.86 1.63
N LYS A 13 3.47 -4.59 1.80
CA LYS A 13 4.12 -4.75 3.11
C LYS A 13 4.58 -3.41 3.69
N VAL A 14 5.16 -2.54 2.87
CA VAL A 14 5.57 -1.20 3.29
C VAL A 14 4.35 -0.39 3.73
N LEU A 15 3.27 -0.40 2.96
CA LEU A 15 2.01 0.26 3.31
C LEU A 15 1.49 -0.24 4.67
N LEU A 16 1.35 -1.55 4.85
CA LEU A 16 0.86 -2.14 6.11
C LEU A 16 1.73 -1.75 7.30
N ARG A 17 3.06 -1.74 7.13
CA ARG A 17 3.99 -1.32 8.18
C ARG A 17 3.82 0.15 8.53
N LEU A 18 3.59 1.03 7.56
CA LEU A 18 3.38 2.47 7.82
C LEU A 18 2.04 2.73 8.50
N LEU A 19 0.99 2.00 8.13
CA LEU A 19 -0.32 2.04 8.79
C LEU A 19 -0.25 1.54 10.23
N ASP A 20 0.51 0.47 10.49
CA ASP A 20 0.77 -0.05 11.85
C ASP A 20 1.48 1.01 12.73
N ASN A 21 2.34 1.83 12.13
CA ASN A 21 2.98 2.97 12.81
C ASN A 21 2.04 4.20 12.96
N GLN A 22 0.73 4.05 12.77
CA GLN A 22 -0.28 5.11 12.83
C GLN A 22 -0.03 6.26 11.83
N GLU A 23 0.69 6.03 10.73
CA GLU A 23 0.78 7.03 9.66
C GLU A 23 -0.55 7.13 8.90
N ASN A 24 -0.86 8.34 8.43
CA ASN A 24 -2.01 8.57 7.56
C ASN A 24 -1.88 7.76 6.26
N ILE A 25 -2.97 7.12 5.84
CA ILE A 25 -3.07 6.32 4.61
C ILE A 25 -2.52 7.07 3.39
N GLU A 26 -2.75 8.38 3.26
CA GLU A 26 -2.28 9.17 2.12
C GLU A 26 -0.75 9.27 2.09
N VAL A 27 -0.15 9.50 3.26
CA VAL A 27 1.32 9.57 3.44
C VAL A 27 1.93 8.18 3.25
N ALA A 28 1.30 7.16 3.84
CA ALA A 28 1.75 5.77 3.76
C ALA A 28 1.73 5.24 2.32
N CYS A 29 0.67 5.53 1.54
CA CYS A 29 0.58 5.19 0.13
C CYS A 29 1.66 5.88 -0.70
N SER A 30 1.87 7.17 -0.47
CA SER A 30 2.92 7.95 -1.17
C SER A 30 4.31 7.37 -0.91
N LYS A 31 4.63 7.03 0.35
CA LYS A 31 5.90 6.40 0.75
C LYS A 31 6.04 4.95 0.23
N ALA A 32 4.96 4.20 0.14
CA ALA A 32 4.93 2.87 -0.43
C ALA A 32 5.00 2.87 -1.98
N GLY A 33 4.88 4.04 -2.62
CA GLY A 33 4.81 4.17 -4.07
C GLY A 33 3.57 3.47 -4.64
N LEU A 34 2.46 3.52 -3.90
CA LEU A 34 1.15 3.01 -4.28
C LEU A 34 0.24 4.19 -4.62
N ASP A 35 -0.65 3.97 -5.60
CA ASP A 35 -1.65 4.96 -5.94
C ASP A 35 -2.69 5.06 -4.82
N ILE A 36 -2.91 6.29 -4.33
CA ILE A 36 -3.80 6.55 -3.20
C ILE A 36 -5.25 6.20 -3.56
N GLN A 37 -5.68 6.48 -4.80
CA GLN A 37 -7.05 6.19 -5.23
C GLN A 37 -7.27 4.68 -5.29
N SER A 38 -6.39 3.96 -5.98
CA SER A 38 -6.50 2.48 -6.06
C SER A 38 -6.41 1.82 -4.68
N THR A 39 -5.58 2.37 -3.79
CA THR A 39 -5.45 1.83 -2.43
C THR A 39 -6.66 2.16 -1.55
N LYS A 40 -7.23 3.37 -1.67
CA LYS A 40 -8.49 3.74 -1.01
C LYS A 40 -9.64 2.88 -1.51
N GLU A 41 -9.75 2.63 -2.82
CA GLU A 41 -10.76 1.72 -3.38
C GLU A 41 -10.60 0.30 -2.82
N PHE A 42 -9.38 -0.22 -2.76
CA PHE A 42 -9.09 -1.54 -2.19
C PHE A 42 -9.43 -1.64 -0.69
N LEU A 43 -9.12 -0.61 0.10
CA LEU A 43 -9.43 -0.55 1.53
C LEU A 43 -10.90 -0.23 1.83
N SER A 44 -11.56 0.48 0.92
CA SER A 44 -12.97 0.87 1.04
C SER A 44 -13.91 -0.23 0.57
N PHE A 45 -13.40 -1.29 -0.07
CA PHE A 45 -14.09 -2.57 -0.27
C PHE A 45 -14.22 -3.28 1.09
N LYS A 46 -15.22 -2.85 1.87
CA LYS A 46 -15.73 -3.54 3.05
C LYS A 46 -16.85 -4.49 2.63
#